data_AF-A0A4S3TN41-F1
#
_entry.id   AF-A0A4S3TN41-F1
#
_cell.length_a   1.000
_cell.length_b   1.000
_cell.length_c   1.000
_cell.angle_alpha   90.00
_cell.angle_beta   90.00
_cell.angle_gamma   90.00
#
_symmetry.space_group_name_H-M   'P 1'
#
loop_
_entity.id
_entity.type
_entity.pdbx_description
1 polymer ?
#
loop_
_entity_poly.entity_id
_entity_poly.type
_entity_poly.pdbx_seq_one_letter_code
_entity_poly.pdbx_strand_id
1 'polypeptide(L)'
;MSVQPETIQGAPDTPDEYDEMVEQLDEIIELGLSKLTGDGRIRDNEKAKARCEYMKRVEQAVKAKRQVVKDKRLMEMGRKLEKLEESGEIDL
;
A
#
# COMPACT_ATOMS: atom_id res chain seq x y z
N MET A 1 18.48 -7.63 -8.30
CA MET A 1 18.16 -7.62 -6.86
C MET A 1 17.11 -8.68 -6.65
N SER A 2 17.42 -9.71 -5.86
CA SER A 2 16.48 -10.78 -5.52
C SER A 2 15.55 -10.27 -4.43
N VAL A 3 14.30 -9.98 -4.78
CA VAL A 3 13.28 -9.67 -3.77
C VAL A 3 12.97 -10.98 -3.07
N GLN A 4 13.35 -11.11 -1.80
CA GLN A 4 13.08 -12.32 -1.04
C GLN A 4 11.57 -12.46 -0.83
N PRO A 5 10.98 -13.65 -1.08
CA PRO A 5 9.52 -13.84 -1.04
C PRO A 5 8.92 -13.92 0.37
N GLU A 6 9.68 -13.65 1.43
CA GLU A 6 9.27 -13.94 2.82
C GLU A 6 8.94 -12.71 3.68
N THR A 7 8.97 -11.48 3.15
CA THR A 7 8.86 -10.28 3.99
C THR A 7 7.44 -9.72 4.16
N ILE A 8 6.41 -10.32 3.55
CA ILE A 8 5.02 -9.81 3.64
C ILE A 8 4.14 -10.82 4.41
N GLN A 9 4.56 -11.21 5.61
CA GLN A 9 3.74 -12.06 6.47
C GLN A 9 3.82 -11.60 7.93
N GLY A 10 3.08 -10.52 8.21
CA GLY A 10 2.96 -9.90 9.54
C GLY A 10 2.26 -8.55 9.42
N ALA A 11 1.65 -8.07 10.51
CA ALA A 11 1.30 -6.66 10.60
C ALA A 11 2.61 -5.86 10.71
N PRO A 12 2.77 -4.70 10.04
CA PRO A 12 3.99 -3.91 10.18
C PRO A 12 4.10 -3.39 11.62
N ASP A 13 5.29 -3.49 12.18
CA ASP A 13 5.63 -3.13 13.55
C ASP A 13 6.25 -1.72 13.63
N THR A 14 6.72 -1.19 12.50
CA THR A 14 7.35 0.14 12.42
C THR A 14 6.73 1.06 11.35
N PRO A 15 6.77 2.40 11.54
CA PRO A 15 6.34 3.36 10.53
C PRO A 15 7.09 3.22 9.21
N ASP A 16 8.38 2.84 9.26
CA ASP A 16 9.23 2.65 8.08
C ASP A 16 8.75 1.46 7.23
N GLU A 17 8.34 0.36 7.87
CA GLU A 17 7.74 -0.78 7.15
C GLU A 17 6.41 -0.41 6.49
N TYR A 18 5.59 0.45 7.11
CA TYR A 18 4.39 0.98 6.45
C TYR A 18 4.75 1.82 5.22
N ASP A 19 5.82 2.62 5.29
CA ASP A 19 6.28 3.43 4.15
C ASP A 19 6.78 2.54 3.00
N GLU A 20 7.57 1.51 3.29
CA GLU A 20 7.99 0.53 2.29
C GLU A 20 6.79 -0.16 1.60
N MET A 21 5.76 -0.52 2.37
CA MET A 21 4.53 -1.09 1.79
C MET A 21 3.79 -0.08 0.90
N VAL A 22 3.75 1.19 1.28
CA VAL A 22 3.13 2.26 0.48
C VAL A 22 3.89 2.44 -0.84
N GLU A 23 5.22 2.44 -0.80
CA GLU A 23 6.07 2.56 -1.99
C GLU A 23 5.86 1.40 -2.96
N GLN A 24 5.88 0.16 -2.45
CA GLN A 24 5.62 -1.03 -3.28
C GLN A 24 4.23 -0.99 -3.92
N LEU A 25 3.22 -0.55 -3.17
CA LEU A 25 1.86 -0.42 -3.69
C LEU A 25 1.77 0.68 -4.76
N ASP A 26 2.52 1.77 -4.62
CA ASP A 26 2.61 2.81 -5.63
C ASP A 26 3.25 2.31 -6.93
N GLU A 27 4.32 1.53 -6.86
CA GLU A 27 4.93 0.91 -8.04
C GLU A 27 3.93 -0.01 -8.77
N ILE A 28 3.17 -0.82 -8.03
CA ILE A 28 2.15 -1.71 -8.59
C ILE A 28 1.03 -0.91 -9.28
N ILE A 29 0.57 0.17 -8.64
CA ILE A 29 -0.46 1.04 -9.18
C ILE A 29 0.02 1.72 -10.47
N GLU A 30 1.23 2.29 -10.46
CA GLU A 30 1.81 2.96 -11.61
C GLU A 30 1.99 2.00 -12.78
N LEU A 31 2.56 0.81 -12.53
CA LEU A 31 2.72 -0.21 -13.55
C LEU A 31 1.37 -0.62 -14.14
N GLY A 32 0.36 -0.87 -13.31
CA GLY A 32 -0.97 -1.24 -13.77
C GLY A 32 -1.66 -0.14 -14.59
N LEU A 33 -1.52 1.12 -14.18
CA LEU A 33 -2.03 2.28 -14.93
C LEU A 33 -1.32 2.45 -16.28
N SER A 34 0.00 2.21 -16.33
CA SER A 34 0.75 2.25 -17.60
C SER A 34 0.19 1.30 -18.66
N LYS A 35 -0.36 0.14 -18.25
CA LYS A 35 -0.98 -0.86 -19.15
C LYS A 35 -2.39 -0.47 -19.62
N LEU A 36 -2.98 0.57 -19.00
CA LEU A 36 -4.32 1.06 -19.29
C LEU A 36 -4.31 2.36 -20.09
N THR A 37 -3.51 3.35 -19.70
CA THR A 37 -3.60 4.74 -20.21
C THR A 37 -2.30 5.29 -20.80
N GLY A 38 -1.14 4.70 -20.51
CA GLY A 38 0.17 5.19 -20.94
C GLY A 38 0.72 4.53 -22.22
N ASP A 39 2.02 4.69 -22.45
CA ASP A 39 2.73 4.10 -23.61
C ASP A 39 2.67 2.56 -23.62
N GLY A 40 2.53 1.94 -22.44
CA GLY A 40 2.33 0.51 -22.26
C GLY A 40 0.90 0.02 -22.51
N ARG A 41 -0.01 0.89 -22.96
CA ARG A 41 -1.43 0.57 -23.12
C ARG A 41 -1.63 -0.64 -24.03
N ILE A 42 -2.38 -1.61 -23.54
CA ILE A 42 -2.84 -2.75 -24.35
C ILE A 42 -3.86 -2.21 -25.38
N ARG A 43 -3.42 -1.99 -26.62
CA ARG A 43 -4.27 -1.46 -27.71
C ARG A 43 -5.14 -2.53 -28.36
N ASP A 44 -4.67 -3.78 -28.34
CA ASP A 44 -5.35 -4.93 -28.90
C ASP A 44 -6.67 -5.22 -28.16
N ASN A 45 -7.78 -5.30 -28.90
CA ASN A 45 -9.09 -5.58 -28.36
C ASN A 45 -9.30 -7.06 -28.00
N GLU A 46 -8.57 -7.98 -28.62
CA GLU A 46 -8.60 -9.39 -28.21
C GLU A 46 -7.97 -9.57 -26.82
N LYS A 47 -7.11 -8.62 -26.42
CA LYS A 47 -6.51 -8.54 -25.08
C LYS A 47 -7.32 -7.68 -24.10
N ALA A 48 -8.57 -7.35 -24.42
CA ALA A 48 -9.45 -6.59 -23.52
C ALA A 48 -9.60 -7.27 -22.14
N LYS A 49 -9.63 -8.61 -22.09
CA LYS A 49 -9.65 -9.36 -20.83
C LYS A 49 -8.44 -9.06 -19.96
N ALA A 50 -7.24 -9.00 -20.55
CA ALA A 50 -6.03 -8.65 -19.82
C ALA A 50 -6.09 -7.22 -19.25
N ARG A 51 -6.61 -6.23 -20.02
CA ARG A 51 -6.85 -4.87 -19.49
C ARG A 51 -7.76 -4.86 -18.27
N CYS A 52 -8.88 -5.59 -18.32
CA CYS A 52 -9.79 -5.67 -17.19
C CYS A 52 -9.13 -6.26 -15.94
N GLU A 53 -8.28 -7.27 -16.11
CA GLU A 53 -7.54 -7.87 -14.98
C GLU A 53 -6.51 -6.89 -14.38
N TYR A 54 -5.79 -6.12 -15.21
CA TYR A 54 -4.93 -5.04 -14.71
C TYR A 54 -5.73 -3.98 -13.96
N MET A 55 -6.89 -3.57 -14.47
CA MET A 55 -7.76 -2.60 -13.80
C MET A 55 -8.24 -3.09 -12.43
N LYS A 56 -8.63 -4.37 -12.32
CA LYS A 56 -8.98 -4.99 -11.03
C LYS A 56 -7.81 -5.02 -10.06
N ARG A 57 -6.61 -5.39 -10.54
CA ARG A 57 -5.38 -5.42 -9.72
C ARG A 57 -5.02 -4.03 -9.20
N VAL A 58 -5.14 -3.00 -10.05
CA VAL A 58 -4.93 -1.59 -9.62
C VAL A 58 -5.95 -1.19 -8.56
N GLU A 59 -7.23 -1.53 -8.74
CA GLU A 59 -8.25 -1.23 -7.74
C GLU A 59 -7.95 -1.90 -6.38
N GLN A 60 -7.50 -3.16 -6.41
CA GLN A 60 -7.09 -3.90 -5.20
C GLN A 60 -5.87 -3.24 -4.54
N ALA A 61 -4.86 -2.85 -5.31
CA ALA A 61 -3.67 -2.18 -4.79
C ALA A 61 -4.00 -0.81 -4.16
N VAL A 62 -4.89 -0.03 -4.79
CA VAL A 62 -5.38 1.25 -4.22
C VAL A 62 -6.11 1.03 -2.90
N LYS A 63 -6.95 -0.01 -2.81
CA LYS A 63 -7.64 -0.37 -1.57
C LYS A 63 -6.66 -0.78 -0.47
N ALA A 64 -5.68 -1.61 -0.80
CA ALA A 64 -4.62 -1.99 0.12
C ALA A 64 -3.81 -0.78 0.60
N LYS A 65 -3.42 0.13 -0.29
CA LYS A 65 -2.68 1.36 0.06
C LYS A 65 -3.44 2.21 1.06
N ARG A 66 -4.75 2.39 0.84
CA ARG A 66 -5.62 3.11 1.78
C ARG A 66 -5.68 2.46 3.16
N GLN A 67 -5.61 1.13 3.23
CA GLN A 67 -5.61 0.41 4.49
C GLN A 67 -4.28 0.60 5.22
N VAL A 68 -3.15 0.37 4.53
CA VAL A 68 -1.79 0.58 5.06
C VAL A 68 -1.60 2.00 5.61
N VAL A 69 -2.04 3.02 4.89
CA VAL A 69 -1.96 4.42 5.34
C VAL A 69 -2.79 4.68 6.60
N LYS A 70 -3.98 4.06 6.71
CA LYS A 70 -4.81 4.18 7.91
C LYS A 70 -4.17 3.49 9.10
N ASP A 71 -3.62 2.30 8.89
CA ASP A 71 -2.99 1.49 9.93
C ASP A 71 -1.73 2.19 10.46
N LYS A 72 -0.90 2.77 9.58
CA LYS A 72 0.21 3.65 9.97
C LYS A 72 -0.25 4.78 10.88
N ARG A 73 -1.31 5.49 10.48
CA ARG A 73 -1.85 6.62 11.26
C ARG A 73 -2.40 6.18 12.61
N LEU A 74 -3.04 5.00 12.68
CA LEU A 74 -3.50 4.43 13.95
C LEU A 74 -2.33 4.10 14.87
N MET A 75 -1.26 3.50 14.35
CA MET A 75 -0.04 3.24 15.12
C MET A 75 0.59 4.53 15.65
N GLU A 76 0.73 5.55 14.81
CA GLU A 76 1.28 6.86 15.22
C GLU A 76 0.43 7.52 16.30
N MET A 77 -0.90 7.44 16.18
CA MET A 77 -1.82 7.94 17.20
C MET A 77 -1.68 7.16 18.52
N GLY A 78 -1.63 5.82 18.47
CA GLY A 78 -1.43 4.97 19.65
C GLY A 78 -0.14 5.34 20.40
N ARG A 79 0.98 5.42 19.68
CA ARG A 79 2.27 5.85 20.24
C ARG A 79 2.25 7.26 20.83
N LYS A 80 1.43 8.16 20.28
CA LYS A 80 1.28 9.52 20.82
C LYS A 80 0.45 9.51 22.10
N LEU A 81 -0.61 8.70 22.17
CA LEU A 81 -1.41 8.55 23.38
C LEU A 81 -0.59 7.95 24.52
N GLU A 82 0.18 6.89 24.25
CA GLU A 82 1.10 6.28 25.23
C GLU A 82 2.07 7.32 25.81
N LYS A 83 2.68 8.15 24.96
CA LYS A 83 3.59 9.22 25.42
C LYS A 83 2.89 10.27 26.29
N LEU A 84 1.65 10.61 25.97
CA LEU A 84 0.88 11.59 26.74
C LEU A 84 0.48 11.00 28.10
N GLU A 85 0.11 9.72 28.15
CA GLU A 85 -0.17 8.99 29.39
C GLU A 85 1.10 8.89 30.28
N GLU A 86 2.24 8.52 29.69
CA GLU A 86 3.54 8.47 30.39
C GLU A 86 3.95 9.84 30.94
N SER A 87 3.60 10.93 30.25
CA SER A 87 3.87 12.30 30.70
C SER A 87 2.90 12.81 31.78
N GLY A 88 1.82 12.07 32.06
CA GLY A 88 0.76 12.47 32.98
C GLY A 88 -0.13 13.60 32.48
N GLU A 89 -0.07 13.94 31.19
CA GLU A 89 -0.93 14.96 30.56
C GLU A 89 -2.37 14.44 30.36
N ILE A 90 -2.54 13.12 30.27
CA ILE A 90 -3.83 12.44 30.17
C ILE A 90 -3.83 11.20 31.08
N ASP A 91 -5.00 10.89 31.63
CA ASP A 91 -5.27 9.66 32.39
C ASP A 91 -6.34 8.90 31.59
N LEU A 92 -5.92 7.81 30.92
CA LEU A 92 -6.70 7.07 29.94
C LEU A 92 -7.17 5.71 30.46
#